data_AF-A0AB34IXH9-F1
#
_entry.id   AF-A0AB34IXH9-F1
#
_cell.length_a   1.000
_cell.length_b   1.000
_cell.length_c   1.000
_cell.angle_alpha   90.00
_cell.angle_beta   90.00
_cell.angle_gamma   90.00
#
_symmetry.space_group_name_H-M   'P 1'
#
loop_
_entity.id
_entity.type
_entity.pdbx_description
1 polymer ?
#
loop_
_entity_poly.entity_id
_entity_poly.type
_entity_poly.pdbx_seq_one_letter_code
_entity_poly.pdbx_strand_id
1 'polypeptide(L)'
;MLACVLSLPTAAASLLPLLPTSPDEMVHRAALSVGRASQDGVLRQVVKVIIPVDPRANQVLGASASMGVNGDPRAGGLMQQFPIAMALGRSILQRVTGSHHSAITDLVLDADDSCGLILAQGATPDQDSACMVFPGCNQIDHLEHVDMMTSRRLLCLVNPQFKYIDDFNMWERGRAQAVIFDRGYEMTYAFEQFACRGEDVKLVCEYGMGWRAFVLLDDKATEGVPLHEGCLPERPDYYWLEAQINQQHPEPRWSRVLRQGSKKRSKDDGKRFLQRGDNEDD
;
A
#
# COMPACT_ATOMS: atom_id res chain seq x y z
N MET A 1 -9.99 -5.02 -34.12
CA MET A 1 -8.72 -4.85 -33.41
C MET A 1 -8.15 -3.49 -33.78
N LEU A 2 -8.45 -2.45 -32.99
CA LEU A 2 -7.77 -1.15 -33.09
C LEU A 2 -6.82 -1.07 -31.91
N ALA A 3 -5.51 -1.02 -32.20
CA ALA A 3 -4.49 -0.73 -31.20
C ALA A 3 -4.63 0.75 -30.81
N CYS A 4 -5.05 1.02 -29.58
CA CYS A 4 -5.02 2.35 -29.00
C CYS A 4 -3.56 2.66 -28.64
N VAL A 5 -2.90 3.46 -29.46
CA VAL A 5 -1.56 3.98 -29.19
C VAL A 5 -1.72 5.05 -28.11
N LEU A 6 -1.42 4.71 -26.86
CA LEU A 6 -1.31 5.67 -25.76
C LEU A 6 -0.12 6.58 -26.06
N SER A 7 -0.41 7.78 -26.57
CA SER A 7 0.57 8.85 -26.72
C SER A 7 0.98 9.33 -25.32
N LEU A 8 2.17 8.93 -24.86
CA LEU A 8 2.79 9.50 -23.67
C LEU A 8 3.05 11.00 -23.90
N PRO A 9 2.65 11.90 -22.99
CA PRO A 9 2.93 13.31 -23.13
C PRO A 9 4.45 13.57 -23.04
N THR A 10 4.92 14.45 -23.93
CA THR A 10 6.32 14.86 -24.10
C THR A 10 6.86 15.52 -22.82
N ALA A 11 8.07 15.12 -22.43
CA ALA A 11 8.73 15.46 -21.18
C ALA A 11 9.00 16.97 -21.02
N ALA A 12 8.20 17.63 -20.18
CA ALA A 12 8.77 18.56 -19.21
C ALA A 12 9.48 17.72 -18.14
N ALA A 13 10.60 18.18 -17.58
CA ALA A 13 11.28 17.55 -16.46
C ALA A 13 10.34 17.52 -15.24
N SER A 14 9.41 16.58 -15.24
CA SER A 14 8.45 16.35 -14.18
C SER A 14 9.23 15.74 -13.04
N LEU A 15 9.49 16.53 -12.00
CA LEU A 15 9.83 15.99 -10.68
C LEU A 15 8.87 14.84 -10.40
N LEU A 16 9.41 13.64 -10.18
CA LEU A 16 8.58 12.49 -9.87
C LEU A 16 7.76 12.83 -8.62
N PRO A 17 6.45 12.54 -8.61
CA PRO A 17 5.65 12.73 -7.41
C PRO A 17 6.32 11.99 -6.25
N LEU A 18 6.53 12.70 -5.15
CA LEU A 18 7.16 12.15 -3.94
C LEU A 18 6.31 11.01 -3.38
N LEU A 19 6.87 10.26 -2.42
CA LEU A 19 6.11 9.27 -1.67
C LEU A 19 4.95 9.93 -0.92
N PRO A 20 3.77 9.29 -0.84
CA PRO A 20 2.73 9.73 0.10
C PRO A 20 3.31 9.80 1.52
N THR A 21 3.17 10.98 2.14
CA THR A 21 3.73 11.27 3.47
C THR A 21 2.73 11.02 4.60
N SER A 22 1.44 10.91 4.26
CA SER A 22 0.37 10.66 5.23
C SER A 22 -0.71 9.72 4.68
N PRO A 23 -1.52 9.10 5.55
CA PRO A 23 -2.66 8.29 5.12
C PRO A 23 -3.69 9.09 4.29
N ASP A 24 -3.92 10.36 4.63
CA ASP A 24 -4.83 11.23 3.88
C ASP A 24 -4.32 11.50 2.46
N GLU A 25 -3.03 11.79 2.32
CA GLU A 25 -2.41 11.98 1.01
C GLU A 25 -2.47 10.71 0.17
N MET A 26 -2.22 9.54 0.78
CA MET A 26 -2.37 8.25 0.12
C MET A 26 -3.81 8.02 -0.36
N VAL A 27 -4.81 8.29 0.48
CA VAL A 27 -6.24 8.20 0.11
C VAL A 27 -6.58 9.17 -1.01
N HIS A 28 -6.10 10.41 -0.93
CA HIS A 28 -6.33 11.42 -1.95
C HIS A 28 -5.82 10.96 -3.31
N ARG A 29 -4.58 10.48 -3.35
CA ARG A 29 -3.92 10.00 -4.56
C ARG A 29 -4.57 8.75 -5.12
N ALA A 30 -4.93 7.79 -4.26
CA ALA A 30 -5.69 6.62 -4.65
C ALA A 30 -7.03 7.02 -5.29
N ALA A 31 -7.79 7.94 -4.68
CA ALA A 31 -9.06 8.41 -5.22
C ALA A 31 -8.91 9.12 -6.58
N LEU A 32 -7.90 9.99 -6.74
CA LEU A 32 -7.62 10.62 -8.04
C LEU A 32 -7.24 9.58 -9.11
N SER A 33 -6.46 8.58 -8.74
CA SER A 33 -6.04 7.50 -9.63
C SER A 33 -7.23 6.65 -10.08
N VAL A 34 -8.08 6.23 -9.13
CA VAL A 34 -9.31 5.46 -9.39
C VAL A 34 -10.29 6.26 -10.23
N GLY A 35 -10.47 7.55 -9.92
CA GLY A 35 -11.35 8.45 -10.65
C GLY A 35 -10.94 8.63 -12.11
N ARG A 36 -9.65 8.83 -12.39
CA ARG A 36 -9.10 8.90 -13.77
C ARG A 36 -9.35 7.60 -14.52
N ALA A 37 -9.04 6.45 -13.91
CA ALA A 37 -9.25 5.15 -14.54
C ALA A 37 -10.74 4.90 -14.85
N SER A 38 -11.63 5.28 -13.93
CA SER A 38 -13.08 5.15 -14.11
C SER A 38 -13.59 6.01 -15.27
N GLN A 39 -13.08 7.26 -15.40
CA GLN A 39 -13.40 8.15 -16.53
C GLN A 39 -12.97 7.58 -17.88
N ASP A 40 -11.88 6.81 -17.91
CA ASP A 40 -11.40 6.10 -19.09
C ASP A 40 -12.14 4.77 -19.35
N GLY A 41 -13.10 4.40 -18.50
CA GLY A 41 -13.93 3.19 -18.63
C GLY A 41 -13.38 1.95 -17.91
N VAL A 42 -12.34 2.09 -17.09
CA VAL A 42 -11.82 1.00 -16.26
C VAL A 42 -12.68 0.86 -15.00
N LEU A 43 -13.63 -0.08 -15.02
CA LEU A 43 -14.64 -0.25 -13.97
C LEU A 43 -14.32 -1.37 -12.98
N ARG A 44 -13.26 -2.15 -13.22
CA ARG A 44 -12.77 -3.21 -12.34
C ARG A 44 -11.35 -2.86 -11.95
N GLN A 45 -11.19 -2.46 -10.69
CA GLN A 45 -9.96 -1.83 -10.24
C GLN A 45 -9.41 -2.52 -9.02
N VAL A 46 -8.09 -2.60 -8.92
CA VAL A 46 -7.36 -3.02 -7.73
C VAL A 46 -6.63 -1.82 -7.16
N VAL A 47 -6.81 -1.62 -5.86
CA VAL A 47 -6.20 -0.55 -5.09
C VAL A 47 -5.42 -1.17 -3.94
N LYS A 48 -4.11 -0.96 -3.92
CA LYS A 48 -3.25 -1.35 -2.80
C LYS A 48 -2.80 -0.14 -2.00
N VAL A 49 -3.03 -0.17 -0.70
CA VAL A 49 -2.68 0.89 0.24
C VAL A 49 -1.95 0.30 1.45
N ILE A 50 -1.03 1.08 2.01
CA ILE A 50 -0.41 0.73 3.30
C ILE A 50 -1.44 1.03 4.38
N ILE A 51 -1.78 0.03 5.19
CA ILE A 51 -2.65 0.23 6.35
C ILE A 51 -1.80 0.78 7.50
N PRO A 52 -2.09 2.00 8.00
CA PRO A 52 -1.39 2.55 9.15
C PRO A 52 -1.58 1.65 10.36
N VAL A 53 -0.51 1.42 11.11
CA VAL A 53 -0.60 0.75 12.41
C VAL A 53 -1.17 1.75 13.41
N ASP A 54 -2.30 1.42 14.04
CA ASP A 54 -2.81 2.21 15.17
C ASP A 54 -2.13 1.73 16.47
N PRO A 55 -1.31 2.57 17.13
CA PRO A 55 -0.71 2.22 18.41
C PRO A 55 -1.75 1.95 19.51
N ARG A 56 -2.96 2.51 19.40
CA ARG A 56 -4.05 2.38 20.38
C ARG A 56 -4.87 1.11 20.17
N ALA A 57 -5.03 0.63 18.93
CA ALA A 57 -5.70 -0.64 18.63
C ALA A 57 -5.01 -1.83 19.32
N ASN A 58 -3.68 -1.75 19.49
CA ASN A 58 -2.91 -2.74 20.25
C ASN A 58 -3.31 -2.79 21.75
N GLN A 59 -3.80 -1.69 22.34
CA GLN A 59 -4.20 -1.67 23.76
C GLN A 59 -5.61 -2.23 24.01
N VAL A 60 -6.52 -2.12 23.03
CA VAL A 60 -7.94 -2.51 23.20
C VAL A 60 -8.13 -4.04 23.15
N LEU A 61 -7.23 -4.76 22.46
CA LEU A 61 -7.26 -6.22 22.37
C LEU A 61 -6.49 -6.93 23.49
N GLY A 62 -6.22 -6.24 24.60
CA GLY A 62 -5.63 -6.85 25.81
C GLY A 62 -4.11 -7.02 25.78
N ALA A 63 -3.40 -6.51 24.76
CA ALA A 63 -1.95 -6.42 24.83
C ALA A 63 -1.55 -5.18 25.66
N SER A 64 -1.42 -5.41 26.97
CA SER A 64 -0.94 -4.39 27.91
C SER A 64 0.42 -3.86 27.47
N ALA A 65 0.56 -2.53 27.46
CA ALA A 65 1.79 -1.79 27.16
C ALA A 65 2.94 -2.00 28.18
N SER A 66 2.86 -3.04 29.02
CA SER A 66 3.83 -3.40 30.05
C SER A 66 4.54 -4.73 29.80
N MET A 67 4.28 -5.42 28.69
CA MET A 67 5.01 -6.66 28.33
C MET A 67 6.14 -6.34 27.36
N GLY A 68 7.26 -5.86 27.92
CA GLY A 68 8.54 -6.05 27.27
C GLY A 68 8.83 -7.56 27.20
N VAL A 69 9.17 -8.04 25.99
CA VAL A 69 9.71 -9.37 25.72
C VAL A 69 8.73 -10.54 25.97
N ASN A 70 8.18 -11.06 24.85
CA ASN A 70 7.39 -12.29 24.64
C ASN A 70 5.87 -12.21 24.86
N GLY A 71 5.07 -12.43 23.80
CA GLY A 71 3.67 -12.84 24.03
C GLY A 71 2.74 -13.09 22.85
N ASP A 72 2.54 -12.14 21.93
CA ASP A 72 1.72 -12.36 20.72
C ASP A 72 2.37 -11.66 19.51
N PRO A 73 2.86 -12.39 18.50
CA PRO A 73 3.47 -11.83 17.29
C PRO A 73 2.50 -11.08 16.36
N ARG A 74 1.20 -11.04 16.66
CA ARG A 74 0.13 -10.58 15.73
C ARG A 74 -0.27 -9.11 15.84
N ALA A 75 0.56 -8.23 16.41
CA ALA A 75 0.40 -6.80 16.21
C ALA A 75 0.55 -6.49 14.70
N GLY A 76 -0.56 -6.19 14.03
CA GLY A 76 -0.64 -6.06 12.57
C GLY A 76 -1.35 -7.19 11.81
N GLY A 77 -2.04 -8.13 12.49
CA GLY A 77 -2.89 -9.12 11.81
C GLY A 77 -4.07 -8.47 11.06
N LEU A 78 -4.61 -9.16 10.04
CA LEU A 78 -5.70 -8.63 9.20
C LEU A 78 -6.90 -8.11 10.00
N MET A 79 -7.31 -8.83 11.06
CA MET A 79 -8.42 -8.40 11.94
C MET A 79 -8.17 -7.04 12.60
N GLN A 80 -6.92 -6.73 12.99
CA GLN A 80 -6.57 -5.45 13.59
C GLN A 80 -6.54 -4.33 12.53
N GLN A 81 -6.10 -4.67 11.33
CA GLN A 81 -6.06 -3.75 10.19
C GLN A 81 -7.44 -3.45 9.62
N PHE A 82 -8.40 -4.37 9.77
CA PHE A 82 -9.69 -4.32 9.08
C PHE A 82 -10.50 -3.05 9.30
N PRO A 83 -10.72 -2.56 10.53
CA PRO A 83 -11.46 -1.31 10.73
C PRO A 83 -10.77 -0.10 10.06
N ILE A 84 -9.44 -0.08 10.05
CA ILE A 84 -8.65 0.98 9.42
C ILE A 84 -8.75 0.87 7.90
N ALA A 85 -8.63 -0.34 7.35
CA ALA A 85 -8.77 -0.60 5.92
C ALA A 85 -10.16 -0.24 5.41
N MET A 86 -11.22 -0.55 6.15
CA MET A 86 -12.59 -0.13 5.85
C MET A 86 -12.72 1.40 5.83
N ALA A 87 -12.13 2.10 6.80
CA ALA A 87 -12.15 3.57 6.82
C ALA A 87 -11.40 4.19 5.63
N LEU A 88 -10.26 3.60 5.23
CA LEU A 88 -9.51 4.02 4.04
C LEU A 88 -10.31 3.77 2.77
N GLY A 89 -10.86 2.57 2.59
CA GLY A 89 -11.69 2.22 1.44
C GLY A 89 -12.91 3.13 1.31
N ARG A 90 -13.58 3.43 2.43
CA ARG A 90 -14.70 4.39 2.50
C ARG A 90 -14.25 5.77 2.05
N SER A 91 -13.12 6.25 2.54
CA SER A 91 -12.61 7.59 2.21
C SER A 91 -12.20 7.70 0.74
N ILE A 92 -11.62 6.63 0.17
CA ILE A 92 -11.31 6.55 -1.26
C ILE A 92 -12.59 6.63 -2.07
N LEU A 93 -13.56 5.75 -1.80
CA LEU A 93 -14.80 5.66 -2.55
C LEU A 93 -15.60 6.97 -2.46
N GLN A 94 -15.68 7.57 -1.26
CA GLN A 94 -16.30 8.87 -1.02
C GLN A 94 -15.73 9.96 -1.93
N ARG A 95 -14.40 10.02 -2.07
CA ARG A 95 -13.73 11.02 -2.91
C ARG A 95 -13.92 10.75 -4.40
N VAL A 96 -14.00 9.48 -4.80
CA VAL A 96 -14.24 9.09 -6.20
C VAL A 96 -15.64 9.46 -6.65
N THR A 97 -16.66 9.18 -5.82
CA THR A 97 -18.06 9.40 -6.16
C THR A 97 -18.55 10.81 -5.82
N GLY A 98 -17.82 11.55 -4.97
CA GLY A 98 -18.28 12.82 -4.42
C GLY A 98 -19.43 12.68 -3.42
N SER A 99 -19.71 11.47 -2.94
CA SER A 99 -20.84 11.18 -2.06
C SER A 99 -20.70 11.84 -0.70
N HIS A 100 -21.84 12.21 -0.11
CA HIS A 100 -21.89 12.56 1.31
C HIS A 100 -21.76 11.31 2.19
N HIS A 101 -21.34 11.50 3.45
CA HIS A 101 -21.13 10.39 4.38
C HIS A 101 -22.37 9.50 4.58
N SER A 102 -23.56 10.10 4.57
CA SER A 102 -24.85 9.40 4.70
C SER A 102 -25.20 8.52 3.50
N ALA A 103 -24.52 8.68 2.37
CA ALA A 103 -24.72 7.91 1.14
C ALA A 103 -23.72 6.74 1.02
N ILE A 104 -22.99 6.41 2.09
CA ILE A 104 -22.04 5.30 2.14
C ILE A 104 -22.47 4.28 3.18
N THR A 105 -22.67 3.04 2.75
CA THR A 105 -23.01 1.90 3.60
C THR A 105 -21.84 0.93 3.67
N ASP A 106 -21.50 0.48 4.88
CA ASP A 106 -20.47 -0.53 5.11
C ASP A 106 -21.14 -1.84 5.56
N LEU A 107 -20.67 -2.97 5.05
CA LEU A 107 -21.13 -4.32 5.37
C LEU A 107 -19.92 -5.20 5.64
N VAL A 108 -19.97 -6.00 6.70
CA VAL A 108 -18.99 -7.08 6.91
C VAL A 108 -19.52 -8.30 6.17
N LEU A 109 -18.77 -8.78 5.18
CA LEU A 109 -19.12 -9.97 4.41
C LEU A 109 -18.66 -11.23 5.13
N ASP A 110 -17.44 -11.18 5.68
CA ASP A 110 -16.83 -12.26 6.41
C ASP A 110 -16.00 -11.69 7.57
N ALA A 111 -16.45 -11.92 8.80
CA ALA A 111 -15.78 -11.39 9.98
C ALA A 111 -14.50 -12.16 10.33
N ASP A 112 -14.45 -13.45 10.00
CA ASP A 112 -13.33 -14.33 10.35
C ASP A 112 -12.14 -14.05 9.43
N ASP A 113 -12.41 -13.86 8.13
CA ASP A 113 -11.39 -13.52 7.13
C ASP A 113 -11.22 -12.00 6.93
N SER A 114 -11.91 -11.18 7.74
CA SER A 114 -11.80 -9.72 7.72
C SER A 114 -12.12 -9.10 6.34
N CYS A 115 -13.17 -9.61 5.69
CA CYS A 115 -13.63 -9.13 4.41
C CYS A 115 -14.86 -8.22 4.55
N GLY A 116 -14.79 -7.05 3.90
CA GLY A 116 -15.85 -6.05 3.97
C GLY A 116 -16.27 -5.53 2.60
N LEU A 117 -17.46 -4.96 2.55
CA LEU A 117 -18.05 -4.31 1.39
C LEU A 117 -18.46 -2.90 1.76
N ILE A 118 -18.15 -1.96 0.89
CA ILE A 118 -18.51 -0.55 0.99
C ILE A 118 -19.29 -0.20 -0.26
N LEU A 119 -20.48 0.35 -0.09
CA LEU A 119 -21.35 0.82 -1.16
C LEU A 119 -21.48 2.33 -1.06
N ALA A 120 -21.23 3.05 -2.15
CA ALA A 120 -21.40 4.49 -2.23
C ALA A 120 -22.40 4.85 -3.33
N GLN A 121 -23.39 5.69 -3.00
CA GLN A 121 -24.36 6.18 -3.97
C GLN A 121 -23.83 7.42 -4.67
N GLY A 122 -23.77 7.39 -6.00
CA GLY A 122 -23.36 8.53 -6.82
C GLY A 122 -24.45 9.58 -6.95
N ALA A 123 -24.21 10.61 -7.77
CA ALA A 123 -25.27 11.57 -8.10
C ALA A 123 -26.38 10.92 -8.93
N THR A 124 -26.04 9.87 -9.68
CA THR A 124 -26.94 9.07 -10.50
C THR A 124 -26.68 7.57 -10.28
N PRO A 125 -27.66 6.67 -10.54
CA PRO A 125 -27.50 5.23 -10.25
C PRO A 125 -26.34 4.54 -11.00
N ASP A 126 -25.97 5.05 -12.18
CA ASP A 126 -24.80 4.59 -12.95
C ASP A 126 -23.46 5.01 -12.34
N GLN A 127 -23.47 5.98 -11.43
CA GLN A 127 -22.31 6.44 -10.66
C GLN A 127 -22.21 5.78 -9.28
N ASP A 128 -23.21 4.99 -8.87
CA ASP A 128 -23.08 4.14 -7.69
C ASP A 128 -21.83 3.26 -7.84
N SER A 129 -21.12 3.05 -6.75
CA SER A 129 -19.84 2.34 -6.78
C SER A 129 -19.73 1.41 -5.58
N ALA A 130 -18.94 0.35 -5.72
CA ALA A 130 -18.64 -0.56 -4.62
C ALA A 130 -17.13 -0.75 -4.42
N CYS A 131 -16.76 -1.09 -3.20
CA CYS A 131 -15.41 -1.42 -2.82
C CYS A 131 -15.42 -2.64 -1.90
N MET A 132 -14.74 -3.71 -2.27
CA MET A 132 -14.53 -4.89 -1.44
C MET A 132 -13.13 -4.80 -0.80
N VAL A 133 -13.07 -4.85 0.53
CA VAL A 133 -11.83 -4.71 1.32
C VAL A 133 -11.36 -6.09 1.76
N PHE A 134 -10.06 -6.36 1.57
CA PHE A 134 -9.39 -7.63 1.86
C PHE A 134 -10.09 -8.89 1.29
N PRO A 135 -10.63 -8.90 0.06
CA PRO A 135 -11.13 -10.14 -0.52
C PRO A 135 -10.00 -11.18 -0.59
N GLY A 136 -10.23 -12.36 0.00
CA GLY A 136 -9.32 -13.49 -0.02
C GLY A 136 -9.79 -14.59 -0.97
N CYS A 137 -9.07 -15.72 -0.95
CA CYS A 137 -9.39 -16.85 -1.82
C CYS A 137 -10.74 -17.51 -1.48
N ASN A 138 -11.18 -17.43 -0.22
CA ASN A 138 -12.44 -18.03 0.25
C ASN A 138 -13.68 -17.17 -0.09
N GLN A 139 -13.49 -15.93 -0.56
CA GLN A 139 -14.57 -14.97 -0.80
C GLN A 139 -14.95 -14.84 -2.28
N ILE A 140 -14.64 -15.82 -3.13
CA ILE A 140 -15.02 -15.80 -4.57
C ILE A 140 -16.54 -15.66 -4.74
N ASP A 141 -17.33 -16.38 -3.94
CA ASP A 141 -18.80 -16.30 -3.98
C ASP A 141 -19.30 -14.87 -3.73
N HIS A 142 -18.75 -14.21 -2.72
CA HIS A 142 -19.08 -12.82 -2.41
C HIS A 142 -18.64 -11.88 -3.53
N LEU A 143 -17.43 -12.08 -4.06
CA LEU A 143 -16.91 -11.25 -5.13
C LEU A 143 -17.75 -11.37 -6.41
N GLU A 144 -18.15 -12.59 -6.78
CA GLU A 144 -19.03 -12.83 -7.93
C GLU A 144 -20.39 -12.15 -7.74
N HIS A 145 -20.98 -12.25 -6.55
CA HIS A 145 -22.26 -11.60 -6.26
C HIS A 145 -22.16 -10.06 -6.33
N VAL A 146 -21.11 -9.48 -5.75
CA VAL A 146 -20.87 -8.03 -5.79
C VAL A 146 -20.55 -7.56 -7.21
N ASP A 147 -19.79 -8.34 -7.97
CA ASP A 147 -19.50 -8.06 -9.39
C ASP A 147 -20.78 -8.06 -10.24
N MET A 148 -21.67 -9.03 -10.03
CA MET A 148 -22.98 -9.06 -10.68
C MET A 148 -23.84 -7.85 -10.31
N MET A 149 -23.85 -7.47 -9.02
CA MET A 149 -24.59 -6.31 -8.53
C MET A 149 -24.08 -5.02 -9.17
N THR A 150 -22.77 -4.83 -9.23
CA THR A 150 -22.16 -3.62 -9.79
C THR A 150 -22.28 -3.59 -11.30
N SER A 151 -22.11 -4.72 -12.00
CA SER A 151 -22.26 -4.85 -13.45
C SER A 151 -21.49 -3.77 -14.22
N ARG A 152 -22.15 -2.72 -14.71
CA ARG A 152 -21.54 -1.61 -15.46
C ARG A 152 -21.04 -0.45 -14.57
N ARG A 153 -21.01 -0.66 -13.27
CA ARG A 153 -20.58 0.32 -12.26
C ARG A 153 -19.21 -0.02 -11.73
N LEU A 154 -18.56 0.97 -11.12
CA LEU A 154 -17.23 0.80 -10.54
C LEU A 154 -17.25 -0.22 -9.39
N LEU A 155 -16.32 -1.18 -9.44
CA LEU A 155 -15.98 -2.09 -8.36
C LEU A 155 -14.47 -2.07 -8.13
N CYS A 156 -14.08 -1.65 -6.93
CA CYS A 156 -12.70 -1.66 -6.45
C CYS A 156 -12.44 -2.85 -5.52
N LEU A 157 -11.31 -3.51 -5.66
CA LEU A 157 -10.75 -4.42 -4.66
C LEU A 157 -9.64 -3.68 -3.92
N VAL A 158 -9.87 -3.39 -2.64
CA VAL A 158 -8.87 -2.76 -1.77
C VAL A 158 -8.10 -3.83 -1.02
N ASN A 159 -6.78 -3.87 -1.26
CA ASN A 159 -5.85 -4.83 -0.69
C ASN A 159 -6.31 -6.29 -0.84
N PRO A 160 -6.58 -6.81 -2.06
CA PRO A 160 -6.89 -8.24 -2.22
C PRO A 160 -5.74 -9.10 -1.67
N GLN A 161 -6.09 -10.23 -1.06
CA GLN A 161 -5.11 -11.13 -0.44
C GLN A 161 -4.49 -12.12 -1.44
N PHE A 162 -5.08 -12.26 -2.62
CA PHE A 162 -4.56 -13.02 -3.75
C PHE A 162 -3.83 -12.10 -4.74
N LYS A 163 -2.88 -12.67 -5.47
CA LYS A 163 -2.12 -12.03 -6.53
C LYS A 163 -2.13 -12.85 -7.81
N TYR A 164 -2.08 -14.17 -7.70
CA TYR A 164 -1.99 -15.10 -8.82
C TYR A 164 -3.06 -16.16 -8.75
N ILE A 165 -3.34 -16.78 -9.90
CA ILE A 165 -4.26 -17.91 -9.97
C ILE A 165 -3.82 -19.08 -9.08
N ASP A 166 -2.51 -19.23 -8.88
CA ASP A 166 -1.95 -20.29 -8.05
C ASP A 166 -2.19 -20.12 -6.55
N ASP A 167 -2.62 -18.93 -6.11
CA ASP A 167 -3.02 -18.67 -4.71
C ASP A 167 -4.35 -19.38 -4.36
N PHE A 168 -5.10 -19.82 -5.38
CA PHE A 168 -6.34 -20.56 -5.23
C PHE A 168 -6.09 -22.07 -5.24
N ASN A 169 -6.93 -22.79 -4.47
CA ASN A 169 -6.89 -24.24 -4.46
C ASN A 169 -7.24 -24.79 -5.86
N MET A 170 -6.77 -26.00 -6.18
CA MET A 170 -6.89 -26.58 -7.53
C MET A 170 -8.33 -26.61 -8.07
N TRP A 171 -9.33 -26.77 -7.18
CA TRP A 171 -10.74 -26.87 -7.55
C TRP A 171 -11.38 -25.49 -7.83
N GLU A 172 -10.85 -24.42 -7.24
CA GLU A 172 -11.35 -23.05 -7.40
C GLU A 172 -10.70 -22.30 -8.56
N ARG A 173 -9.52 -22.72 -9.04
CA ARG A 173 -8.78 -22.02 -10.10
C ARG A 173 -9.62 -21.72 -11.33
N GLY A 174 -10.42 -22.68 -11.83
CA GLY A 174 -11.29 -22.42 -12.99
C GLY A 174 -12.30 -21.30 -12.73
N ARG A 175 -12.85 -21.24 -11.52
CA ARG A 175 -13.81 -20.21 -11.12
C ARG A 175 -13.13 -18.86 -10.86
N ALA A 176 -11.99 -18.85 -10.16
CA ALA A 176 -11.19 -17.66 -9.93
C ALA A 176 -10.73 -17.02 -11.25
N GLN A 177 -10.34 -17.83 -12.24
CA GLN A 177 -10.01 -17.34 -13.58
C GLN A 177 -11.19 -16.55 -14.17
N ALA A 178 -12.40 -17.11 -14.17
CA ALA A 178 -13.58 -16.48 -14.76
C ALA A 178 -14.10 -15.25 -13.99
N VAL A 179 -14.01 -15.25 -12.65
CA VAL A 179 -14.56 -14.19 -11.79
C VAL A 179 -13.57 -13.04 -11.54
N ILE A 180 -12.26 -13.32 -11.57
CA ILE A 180 -11.23 -12.35 -11.20
C ILE A 180 -10.36 -12.02 -12.40
N PHE A 181 -9.65 -13.00 -12.94
CA PHE A 181 -8.56 -12.72 -13.88
C PHE A 181 -9.06 -12.38 -15.29
N ASP A 182 -10.14 -13.01 -15.74
CA ASP A 182 -10.78 -12.73 -17.04
C ASP A 182 -11.69 -11.49 -17.00
N ARG A 183 -12.04 -11.00 -15.79
CA ARG A 183 -12.86 -9.79 -15.63
C ARG A 183 -12.11 -8.48 -15.85
N GLY A 184 -10.80 -8.55 -16.07
CA GLY A 184 -9.99 -7.38 -16.38
C GLY A 184 -9.84 -6.43 -15.20
N TYR A 185 -9.63 -6.96 -13.99
CA TYR A 185 -9.25 -6.12 -12.85
C TYR A 185 -7.88 -5.49 -13.09
N GLU A 186 -7.84 -4.17 -13.21
CA GLU A 186 -6.61 -3.43 -13.44
C GLU A 186 -6.08 -2.80 -12.14
N MET A 187 -4.77 -2.85 -11.94
CA MET A 187 -4.13 -2.14 -10.83
C MET A 187 -4.12 -0.64 -11.12
N THR A 188 -5.04 0.11 -10.51
CA THR A 188 -5.15 1.56 -10.74
C THR A 188 -4.43 2.38 -9.69
N TYR A 189 -4.19 1.83 -8.51
CA TYR A 189 -3.34 2.45 -7.51
C TYR A 189 -2.61 1.38 -6.69
N ALA A 190 -1.33 1.58 -6.45
CA ALA A 190 -0.59 0.77 -5.49
C ALA A 190 0.36 1.65 -4.69
N PHE A 191 0.33 1.50 -3.37
CA PHE A 191 1.39 1.93 -2.49
C PHE A 191 1.82 0.73 -1.64
N GLU A 192 2.99 0.19 -1.96
CA GLU A 192 3.53 -1.01 -1.33
C GLU A 192 4.82 -0.68 -0.60
N GLN A 193 5.06 -1.35 0.53
CA GLN A 193 6.30 -1.27 1.30
C GLN A 193 6.79 -2.67 1.64
N PHE A 194 8.07 -2.95 1.40
CA PHE A 194 8.71 -4.21 1.78
C PHE A 194 10.23 -4.04 1.87
N ALA A 195 10.90 -5.04 2.46
CA ALA A 195 12.35 -5.04 2.55
C ALA A 195 13.00 -5.64 1.28
N CYS A 196 13.99 -4.96 0.72
CA CYS A 196 14.85 -5.49 -0.34
C CYS A 196 16.30 -5.28 0.06
N ARG A 197 17.09 -6.36 0.13
CA ARG A 197 18.49 -6.31 0.60
C ARG A 197 18.64 -5.67 2.00
N GLY A 198 17.61 -5.81 2.85
CA GLY A 198 17.54 -5.20 4.18
C GLY A 198 17.22 -3.70 4.21
N GLU A 199 17.10 -3.05 3.05
CA GLU A 199 16.60 -1.68 2.92
C GLU A 199 15.07 -1.66 2.83
N ASP A 200 14.46 -0.58 3.32
CA ASP A 200 13.03 -0.36 3.16
C ASP A 200 12.74 0.22 1.77
N VAL A 201 12.04 -0.54 0.94
CA VAL A 201 11.64 -0.13 -0.42
C VAL A 201 10.15 0.23 -0.41
N LYS A 202 9.82 1.33 -1.10
CA LYS A 202 8.45 1.74 -1.36
C LYS A 202 8.20 1.80 -2.86
N LEU A 203 7.09 1.21 -3.29
CA LEU A 203 6.62 1.27 -4.68
C LEU A 203 5.32 2.06 -4.74
N VAL A 204 5.23 2.97 -5.70
CA VAL A 204 4.01 3.72 -5.99
C VAL A 204 3.61 3.47 -7.44
N CYS A 205 2.38 3.04 -7.68
CA CYS A 205 1.74 3.00 -8.99
C CYS A 205 0.50 3.88 -8.98
N GLU A 206 0.37 4.71 -10.01
CA GLU A 206 -0.85 5.48 -10.27
C GLU A 206 -1.22 5.30 -11.75
N TYR A 207 -2.50 5.07 -11.99
CA TYR A 207 -3.08 4.98 -13.32
C TYR A 207 -2.74 6.22 -14.16
N GLY A 208 -2.31 5.99 -15.40
CA GLY A 208 -1.82 7.02 -16.32
C GLY A 208 -0.41 7.56 -16.00
N MET A 209 0.23 7.11 -14.91
CA MET A 209 1.58 7.54 -14.54
C MET A 209 2.59 6.40 -14.53
N GLY A 210 2.18 5.18 -14.16
CA GLY A 210 3.07 4.02 -14.05
C GLY A 210 3.72 3.87 -12.68
N TRP A 211 4.69 2.95 -12.60
CA TRP A 211 5.37 2.54 -11.39
C TRP A 211 6.59 3.38 -11.08
N ARG A 212 6.79 3.68 -9.80
CA ARG A 212 7.97 4.37 -9.28
C ARG A 212 8.49 3.66 -8.05
N ALA A 213 9.80 3.48 -7.97
CA ALA A 213 10.46 2.81 -6.87
C ALA A 213 11.34 3.77 -6.08
N PHE A 214 11.25 3.68 -4.76
CA PHE A 214 12.02 4.48 -3.82
C PHE A 214 12.66 3.58 -2.76
N VAL A 215 13.85 3.94 -2.30
CA VAL A 215 14.51 3.32 -1.15
C VAL A 215 14.60 4.32 0.00
N LEU A 216 14.29 3.88 1.22
CA LEU A 216 14.48 4.66 2.43
C LEU A 216 15.81 4.25 3.04
N LEU A 217 16.73 5.21 3.10
CA LEU A 217 18.05 5.02 3.69
C LEU A 217 18.06 5.60 5.10
N ASP A 218 18.81 4.96 6.00
CA ASP A 218 18.87 5.34 7.42
C ASP A 218 19.33 6.80 7.65
N ASP A 219 20.08 7.38 6.70
CA ASP A 219 20.61 8.76 6.75
C ASP A 219 19.67 9.82 6.17
N LYS A 220 18.62 9.42 5.44
CA LYS A 220 17.66 10.30 4.76
C LYS A 220 16.21 10.02 5.15
N ALA A 221 16.01 9.50 6.37
CA ALA A 221 14.86 8.80 6.95
C ALA A 221 13.42 9.16 6.48
N THR A 222 13.16 10.33 5.90
CA THR A 222 11.83 10.78 5.48
C THR A 222 11.65 10.98 3.97
N GLU A 223 12.72 11.24 3.23
CA GLU A 223 12.66 11.52 1.79
C GLU A 223 13.19 10.30 1.04
N GLY A 224 12.30 9.37 0.67
CA GLY A 224 12.70 8.19 -0.09
C GLY A 224 13.48 8.59 -1.35
N VAL A 225 14.61 7.93 -1.58
CA VAL A 225 15.49 8.19 -2.71
C VAL A 225 14.95 7.42 -3.92
N PRO A 226 14.68 8.08 -5.06
CA PRO A 226 14.19 7.40 -6.25
C PRO A 226 15.27 6.46 -6.80
N LEU A 227 14.87 5.22 -7.14
CA LEU A 227 15.77 4.20 -7.70
C LEU A 227 15.90 4.28 -9.23
N HIS A 228 15.12 5.12 -9.88
CA HIS A 228 15.21 5.35 -11.33
C HIS A 228 14.61 6.71 -11.69
N GLU A 229 14.89 7.18 -12.90
CA GLU A 229 14.23 8.34 -13.48
C GLU A 229 12.92 7.91 -14.16
N GLY A 230 11.97 8.84 -14.26
CA GLY A 230 10.69 8.59 -14.92
C GLY A 230 9.82 7.56 -14.20
N CYS A 231 8.94 6.92 -14.96
CA CYS A 231 8.05 5.87 -14.48
C CYS A 231 8.26 4.59 -15.28
N LEU A 232 8.10 3.45 -14.63
CA LEU A 232 8.15 2.13 -15.23
C LEU A 232 6.74 1.72 -15.70
N PRO A 233 6.61 1.06 -16.86
CA PRO A 233 5.31 0.58 -17.34
C PRO A 233 4.79 -0.59 -16.49
N GLU A 234 5.68 -1.35 -15.86
CA GLU A 234 5.37 -2.55 -15.09
C GLU A 234 5.93 -2.49 -13.69
N ARG A 235 5.36 -3.28 -12.78
CA ARG A 235 5.83 -3.36 -11.39
C ARG A 235 7.24 -3.95 -11.39
N PRO A 236 8.25 -3.24 -10.86
CA PRO A 236 9.59 -3.79 -10.77
C PRO A 236 9.61 -5.03 -9.87
N ASP A 237 10.35 -6.05 -10.30
CA ASP A 237 10.57 -7.25 -9.51
C ASP A 237 11.71 -7.05 -8.47
N TYR A 238 11.87 -8.06 -7.61
CA TYR A 238 12.86 -8.00 -6.55
C TYR A 238 14.30 -7.88 -7.08
N TYR A 239 14.65 -8.62 -8.14
CA TYR A 239 16.01 -8.65 -8.68
C TYR A 239 16.38 -7.32 -9.34
N TRP A 240 15.44 -6.71 -10.05
CA TRP A 240 15.60 -5.38 -10.61
C TRP A 240 15.83 -4.33 -9.51
N LEU A 241 15.03 -4.37 -8.44
CA LEU A 241 15.19 -3.46 -7.29
C LEU A 241 16.54 -3.63 -6.61
N GLU A 242 16.95 -4.88 -6.37
CA GLU A 242 18.25 -5.19 -5.78
C GLU A 242 19.40 -4.66 -6.65
N ALA A 243 19.32 -4.82 -7.97
CA ALA A 243 20.32 -4.29 -8.89
C ALA A 243 20.43 -2.77 -8.84
N GLN A 244 19.28 -2.04 -8.83
CA GLN A 244 19.28 -0.58 -8.71
C GLN A 244 19.86 -0.11 -7.37
N ILE A 245 19.48 -0.77 -6.27
CA ILE A 245 20.02 -0.46 -4.94
C ILE A 245 21.53 -0.71 -4.90
N ASN A 246 22.02 -1.81 -5.47
CA ASN A 246 23.45 -2.10 -5.53
C ASN A 246 24.23 -1.07 -6.34
N GLN A 247 23.66 -0.58 -7.44
CA GLN A 247 24.28 0.42 -8.30
C GLN A 247 24.41 1.79 -7.61
N GLN A 248 23.37 2.21 -6.89
CA GLN A 248 23.30 3.55 -6.28
C GLN A 248 23.81 3.58 -4.84
N HIS A 249 23.67 2.47 -4.11
CA HIS A 249 23.99 2.29 -2.71
C HIS A 249 24.71 0.94 -2.46
N PRO A 250 25.97 0.80 -2.93
CA PRO A 250 26.70 -0.47 -2.91
C PRO A 250 27.03 -0.97 -1.50
N GLU A 251 27.18 -0.08 -0.51
CA GLU A 251 27.38 -0.48 0.89
C GLU A 251 26.07 -1.08 1.46
N PRO A 252 26.05 -2.33 1.95
CA PRO A 252 24.84 -2.93 2.53
C PRO A 252 24.45 -2.28 3.87
N ARG A 253 23.16 -2.30 4.22
CA ARG A 253 22.65 -1.68 5.46
C ARG A 253 23.44 -2.03 6.72
N TRP A 254 23.72 -3.31 6.94
CA TRP A 254 24.41 -3.77 8.14
C TRP A 254 25.80 -3.16 8.30
N SER A 255 26.55 -2.95 7.21
CA SER A 255 27.88 -2.32 7.29
C SER A 255 27.78 -0.84 7.63
N ARG A 256 26.75 -0.15 7.10
CA ARG A 256 26.46 1.26 7.44
C ARG A 256 26.07 1.40 8.91
N VAL A 257 25.20 0.52 9.41
CA VAL A 257 24.77 0.49 10.82
C VAL A 257 25.94 0.18 11.76
N LEU A 258 26.80 -0.79 11.44
CA LEU A 258 28.00 -1.08 12.23
C LEU A 258 28.94 0.14 12.30
N ARG A 259 29.16 0.84 11.17
CA ARG A 259 29.98 2.05 11.13
C ARG A 259 29.39 3.17 11.99
N GLN A 260 28.07 3.36 11.97
CA GLN A 260 27.38 4.34 12.82
C GLN A 260 27.48 3.96 14.30
N GLY A 261 27.29 2.68 14.65
CA GLY A 261 27.43 2.16 16.01
C GLY A 261 28.85 2.36 16.57
N SER A 262 29.87 2.10 15.76
CA SER A 262 31.28 2.32 16.10
C SER A 262 31.61 3.81 16.29
N LYS A 263 31.07 4.69 15.44
CA LYS A 263 31.20 6.16 15.59
C LYS A 263 30.50 6.68 16.85
N LYS A 264 29.33 6.14 17.19
CA LYS A 264 28.58 6.53 18.39
C LYS A 264 29.31 6.09 19.67
N ARG A 265 29.84 4.86 19.71
CA ARG A 265 30.70 4.37 20.80
C ARG A 265 31.96 5.23 20.97
N SER A 266 32.67 5.53 19.88
CA SER A 266 33.85 6.40 19.93
C SER A 266 33.55 7.82 20.45
N LYS A 267 32.37 8.38 20.12
CA LYS A 267 31.94 9.71 20.59
C LYS A 267 31.52 9.70 22.07
N ASP A 268 30.90 8.63 22.55
CA ASP A 268 30.53 8.48 23.96
C ASP A 268 31.75 8.16 24.84
N ASP A 269 32.70 7.36 24.35
CA ASP A 269 33.98 7.11 25.03
C ASP A 269 34.86 8.37 25.06
N GLY A 270 34.90 9.15 23.98
CA GLY A 270 35.61 10.44 23.94
C GLY A 270 35.04 11.49 24.90
N LYS A 271 33.72 11.48 25.16
CA LYS A 271 33.09 12.34 26.17
C LYS A 271 33.35 11.89 27.61
N ARG A 272 33.48 10.59 27.86
CA ARG A 272 33.85 10.04 29.18
C ARG A 272 35.28 10.40 29.58
N PHE A 273 36.19 10.55 28.61
CA PHE A 273 37.56 11.00 28.87
C PHE A 273 37.69 12.50 29.14
N LEU A 274 36.78 13.33 28.62
CA LEU A 274 36.82 14.79 28.81
C LEU A 274 36.12 15.29 30.08
N GLN A 275 35.31 14.46 30.77
CA GLN A 275 34.60 14.86 31.99
C GLN A 275 35.31 14.50 33.31
N ARG A 276 36.56 14.02 33.25
CA ARG A 276 37.34 13.62 34.44
C ARG A 276 38.42 14.61 34.88
N GLY A 277 38.37 15.85 34.38
CA GLY A 277 39.44 16.84 34.60
C GLY A 277 39.20 17.93 35.66
N ASP A 278 37.95 18.26 36.03
CA ASP A 278 37.68 19.54 36.71
C ASP A 278 36.95 19.38 38.07
N ASN A 279 37.43 18.51 38.96
CA ASN A 279 36.96 18.49 40.36
C ASN A 279 38.08 17.98 41.30
N GLU A 280 39.18 18.72 41.38
CA GLU A 280 40.03 18.77 42.58
C GLU A 280 40.34 20.25 42.82
N ASP A 281 40.28 20.66 44.09
CA ASP A 281 40.47 22.01 44.67
C ASP A 281 39.22 22.88 44.84
N ASP A 282 38.45 22.62 45.93
CA ASP A 282 38.30 23.52 47.09
C ASP A 282 37.46 22.86 48.23
#